data_AF-A0A3N5HT66-F1
#
_entry.id   AF-A0A3N5HT66-F1
#
_cell.length_a   1.000
_cell.length_b   1.000
_cell.length_c   1.000
_cell.angle_alpha   90.00
_cell.angle_beta   90.00
_cell.angle_gamma   90.00
#
_symmetry.space_group_name_H-M   'P 1'
#
loop_
_entity.id
_entity.type
_entity.pdbx_description
1 polymer ?
#
loop_
_entity_poly.entity_id
_entity_poly.type
_entity_poly.pdbx_seq_one_letter_code
_entity_poly.pdbx_strand_id
1 'polypeptide(L)'
;MKIRTTLLSLAMVALACAGAGGSEGAPDFQPTGGIVVASGNGARFNANQVVGPKVHIKQRSDGSWGGTINAGGSTPTPIDATFEGGQFVGANIRLSISRDARQTTIVGSVLDRIVRVEVTATEIRVRTGTRSENFVKLAGPGEYGGSQSMKLEGEAQQAPPTPAFALAMIGAFI
;
A
#
# COMPACT_ATOMS: atom_id res chain seq x y z
N MET A 1 -67.28 37.66 -24.73
CA MET A 1 -66.76 39.01 -25.08
C MET A 1 -66.45 39.78 -23.80
N LYS A 2 -65.17 39.87 -23.41
CA LYS A 2 -64.54 40.98 -22.65
C LYS A 2 -63.04 40.68 -22.47
N ILE A 3 -62.24 41.59 -22.99
CA ILE A 3 -60.77 41.68 -22.98
C ILE A 3 -60.32 42.31 -21.64
N ARG A 4 -59.15 41.93 -21.10
CA ARG A 4 -58.11 42.82 -20.50
C ARG A 4 -56.90 41.97 -20.02
N THR A 5 -55.69 42.06 -20.59
CA THR A 5 -54.68 43.15 -20.57
C THR A 5 -53.69 43.04 -19.38
N THR A 6 -52.51 42.48 -19.68
CA THR A 6 -51.11 42.82 -19.26
C THR A 6 -50.68 42.87 -17.79
N LEU A 7 -49.54 42.21 -17.46
CA LEU A 7 -48.29 42.90 -17.06
C LEU A 7 -47.08 41.95 -16.94
N LEU A 8 -45.99 42.40 -17.57
CA LEU A 8 -44.61 41.92 -17.47
C LEU A 8 -44.14 41.85 -16.01
N SER A 9 -43.31 40.85 -15.70
CA SER A 9 -42.14 41.06 -14.82
C SER A 9 -41.06 40.03 -15.15
N LEU A 10 -40.01 40.55 -15.77
CA LEU A 10 -38.77 39.87 -16.14
C LEU A 10 -37.83 39.92 -14.93
N ALA A 11 -37.64 38.80 -14.23
CA ALA A 11 -36.65 38.69 -13.16
C ALA A 11 -35.46 37.84 -13.65
N MET A 12 -34.43 38.52 -14.16
CA MET A 12 -33.11 37.93 -14.37
C MET A 12 -32.47 37.65 -13.01
N VAL A 13 -32.43 36.38 -12.60
CA VAL A 13 -31.58 35.92 -11.51
C VAL A 13 -30.25 35.47 -12.13
N ALA A 14 -29.25 36.35 -12.07
CA ALA A 14 -27.87 36.01 -12.37
C ALA A 14 -27.33 35.14 -11.23
N LEU A 15 -27.38 33.81 -11.43
CA LEU A 15 -26.77 32.85 -10.52
C LEU A 15 -25.25 32.86 -10.77
N ALA A 16 -24.55 33.71 -10.03
CA ALA A 16 -23.09 33.69 -9.97
C ALA A 16 -22.65 32.40 -9.27
N CYS A 17 -22.32 31.37 -10.06
CA CYS A 17 -21.56 30.22 -9.59
C CYS A 17 -20.13 30.69 -9.26
N ALA A 18 -19.96 31.21 -8.04
CA ALA A 18 -18.66 31.25 -7.41
C ALA A 18 -18.27 29.79 -7.09
N GLY A 19 -17.69 29.12 -8.08
CA GLY A 19 -17.02 27.85 -7.90
C GLY A 19 -15.83 28.08 -6.98
N ALA A 20 -16.06 27.94 -5.68
CA ALA A 20 -15.01 27.75 -4.71
C ALA A 20 -14.31 26.44 -5.11
N GLY A 21 -13.21 26.58 -5.86
CA GLY A 21 -12.22 25.54 -6.06
C GLY A 21 -11.56 25.25 -4.72
N GLY A 22 -12.30 24.58 -3.83
CA GLY A 22 -11.70 23.85 -2.74
C GLY A 22 -10.80 22.82 -3.38
N SER A 23 -9.49 23.00 -3.21
CA SER A 23 -8.53 21.92 -3.38
C SER A 23 -9.07 20.77 -2.52
N GLU A 24 -9.72 19.79 -3.14
CA GLU A 24 -10.03 18.51 -2.52
C GLU A 24 -8.69 17.96 -2.06
N GLY A 25 -8.39 18.17 -0.78
CA GLY A 25 -7.23 17.58 -0.13
C GLY A 25 -7.33 16.09 -0.41
N ALA A 26 -6.26 15.51 -0.94
CA ALA A 26 -6.20 14.08 -1.15
C ALA A 26 -6.68 13.39 0.15
N PRO A 27 -7.62 12.42 0.06
CA PRO A 27 -8.20 11.83 1.26
C PRO A 27 -7.08 11.35 2.20
N ASP A 28 -7.20 11.70 3.47
CA ASP A 28 -6.21 11.36 4.49
C ASP A 28 -5.93 9.85 4.45
N PHE A 29 -4.65 9.48 4.52
CA PHE A 29 -4.23 8.09 4.51
C PHE A 29 -4.76 7.38 5.76
N GLN A 30 -5.77 6.53 5.58
CA GLN A 30 -6.33 5.66 6.62
C GLN A 30 -5.81 4.23 6.43
N PRO A 31 -4.91 3.73 7.30
CA PRO A 31 -4.36 2.40 7.16
C PRO A 31 -5.35 1.32 7.63
N THR A 32 -5.52 0.27 6.81
CA THR A 32 -6.29 -0.94 7.16
C THR A 32 -5.40 -2.06 7.69
N GLY A 33 -4.09 -1.98 7.43
CA GLY A 33 -3.11 -2.95 7.89
C GLY A 33 -1.74 -2.33 8.18
N GLY A 34 -0.90 -3.09 8.88
CA GLY A 34 0.45 -2.67 9.23
C GLY A 34 1.38 -3.82 9.51
N ILE A 35 2.65 -3.62 9.20
CA ILE A 35 3.76 -4.46 9.62
C ILE A 35 4.70 -3.56 10.41
N VAL A 36 4.93 -3.91 11.67
CA VAL A 36 5.85 -3.22 12.56
C VAL A 36 6.98 -4.20 12.89
N VAL A 37 8.21 -3.78 12.67
CA VAL A 37 9.41 -4.50 13.04
C VAL A 37 10.19 -3.65 14.03
N ALA A 38 11.00 -4.26 14.89
CA ALA A 38 11.83 -3.53 15.84
C ALA A 38 12.66 -2.40 15.19
N SER A 39 13.07 -1.45 16.02
CA SER A 39 13.88 -0.28 15.61
C SER A 39 13.19 0.67 14.62
N GLY A 40 11.86 0.74 14.67
CA GLY A 40 11.07 1.68 13.86
C GLY A 40 10.95 1.30 12.38
N ASN A 41 11.37 0.10 11.99
CA ASN A 41 11.14 -0.41 10.65
C ASN A 41 9.69 -0.89 10.49
N GLY A 42 9.20 -0.91 9.25
CA GLY A 42 7.84 -1.35 8.95
C GLY A 42 7.16 -0.50 7.90
N ALA A 43 5.88 -0.80 7.68
CA ALA A 43 5.02 -0.05 6.78
C ALA A 43 3.56 -0.22 7.19
N ARG A 44 2.78 0.84 6.99
CA ARG A 44 1.33 0.85 7.08
C ARG A 44 0.77 0.83 5.66
N PHE A 45 -0.39 0.23 5.48
CA PHE A 45 -1.02 0.18 4.17
C PHE A 45 -2.54 0.23 4.25
N ASN A 46 -3.13 0.60 3.12
CA ASN A 46 -4.51 0.31 2.76
C ASN A 46 -4.53 -0.31 1.34
N ALA A 47 -5.71 -0.48 0.75
CA ALA A 47 -5.85 -1.11 -0.56
C ALA A 47 -4.98 -0.47 -1.66
N ASN A 48 -4.73 0.84 -1.60
CA ASN A 48 -4.18 1.63 -2.71
C ASN A 48 -2.89 2.37 -2.33
N GLN A 49 -2.40 2.25 -1.10
CA GLN A 49 -1.24 3.01 -0.63
C GLN A 49 -0.47 2.26 0.45
N VAL A 50 0.86 2.38 0.40
CA VAL A 50 1.81 1.86 1.38
C VAL A 50 2.74 2.98 1.80
N VAL A 51 2.88 3.18 3.10
CA VAL A 51 3.70 4.23 3.71
C VAL A 51 4.52 3.65 4.85
N GLY A 52 5.83 3.86 4.80
CA GLY A 52 6.78 3.50 5.85
C GLY A 52 8.10 4.23 5.65
N PRO A 53 9.06 4.10 6.59
CA PRO A 53 10.35 4.80 6.49
C PRO A 53 11.16 4.49 5.23
N LYS A 54 10.94 3.30 4.66
CA LYS A 54 11.67 2.80 3.47
C LYS A 54 10.79 2.62 2.24
N VAL A 55 9.50 2.91 2.32
CA VAL A 55 8.56 2.70 1.22
C VAL A 55 7.49 3.76 1.22
N HIS A 56 7.26 4.38 0.08
CA HIS A 56 6.10 5.23 -0.13
C HIS A 56 5.58 4.99 -1.54
N ILE A 57 4.55 4.16 -1.67
CA ILE A 57 3.99 3.78 -2.98
C ILE A 57 2.48 3.92 -2.94
N LYS A 58 1.91 4.45 -4.01
CA LYS A 58 0.47 4.62 -4.20
C LYS A 58 0.05 4.07 -5.56
N GLN A 59 -1.13 3.47 -5.61
CA GLN A 59 -1.79 3.12 -6.85
C GLN A 59 -2.34 4.38 -7.54
N ARG A 60 -2.05 4.52 -8.83
CA ARG A 60 -2.55 5.59 -9.70
C ARG A 60 -3.94 5.23 -10.23
N SER A 61 -4.60 6.21 -10.86
CA SER A 61 -5.94 6.04 -11.43
C SER A 61 -6.00 5.03 -12.58
N ASP A 62 -4.88 4.78 -13.26
CA ASP A 62 -4.75 3.76 -14.31
C ASP A 62 -4.49 2.34 -13.75
N GLY A 63 -4.44 2.18 -12.43
CA GLY A 63 -4.19 0.90 -11.75
C GLY A 63 -2.71 0.56 -11.55
N SER A 64 -1.79 1.32 -12.15
CA SER A 64 -0.34 1.18 -11.92
C SER A 64 0.05 1.63 -10.51
N TRP A 65 1.20 1.18 -10.03
CA TRP A 65 1.77 1.50 -8.73
C TRP A 65 3.02 2.35 -8.92
N GLY A 66 3.05 3.50 -8.24
CA GLY A 66 4.14 4.46 -8.35
C GLY A 66 4.59 4.98 -7.00
N GLY A 67 5.88 5.26 -6.85
CA GLY A 67 6.41 5.82 -5.61
C GLY A 67 7.91 5.64 -5.47
N THR A 68 8.38 5.50 -4.24
CA THR A 68 9.81 5.31 -3.94
C THR A 68 10.03 4.21 -2.92
N ILE A 69 11.19 3.54 -3.05
CA ILE A 69 11.71 2.58 -2.09
C ILE A 69 13.14 2.98 -1.71
N ASN A 70 13.48 2.85 -0.43
CA ASN A 70 14.83 3.01 0.08
C ASN A 70 15.37 1.67 0.64
N ALA A 71 16.24 1.01 -0.13
CA ALA A 71 16.87 -0.28 0.21
C ALA A 71 18.23 -0.16 0.94
N GLY A 72 18.39 0.86 1.78
CA GLY A 72 19.65 1.13 2.49
C GLY A 72 20.61 2.04 1.75
N GLY A 73 20.12 2.82 0.78
CA GLY A 73 20.86 3.92 0.15
C GLY A 73 20.44 5.27 0.73
N SER A 74 21.22 6.33 0.48
CA SER A 74 20.79 7.70 0.80
C SER A 74 19.71 8.22 -0.14
N THR A 75 19.56 7.60 -1.32
CA THR A 75 18.66 8.07 -2.39
C THR A 75 17.47 7.13 -2.53
N PRO A 76 16.23 7.58 -2.27
CA PRO A 76 15.03 6.83 -2.60
C PRO A 76 15.00 6.53 -4.11
N THR A 77 14.81 5.26 -4.47
CA THR A 77 14.75 4.86 -5.88
C THR A 77 13.29 4.81 -6.33
N PRO A 78 12.94 5.39 -7.50
CA PRO A 78 11.58 5.36 -8.00
C PRO A 78 11.15 3.94 -8.36
N ILE A 79 9.90 3.64 -8.04
CA ILE A 79 9.18 2.45 -8.47
C ILE A 79 8.09 2.89 -9.43
N ASP A 80 8.00 2.19 -10.55
CA ASP A 80 6.92 2.32 -11.50
C ASP A 80 6.57 0.93 -12.05
N ALA A 81 5.41 0.41 -11.67
CA ALA A 81 5.05 -0.98 -11.92
C ALA A 81 3.55 -1.16 -12.17
N THR A 82 3.19 -2.20 -12.91
CA THR A 82 1.81 -2.69 -12.98
C THR A 82 1.65 -3.89 -12.07
N PHE A 83 0.43 -4.11 -11.57
CA PHE A 83 0.07 -5.33 -10.86
C PHE A 83 -1.00 -6.09 -11.64
N GLU A 84 -0.66 -7.27 -12.14
CA GLU A 84 -1.56 -8.11 -12.93
C GLU A 84 -1.29 -9.59 -12.64
N GLY A 85 -2.34 -10.41 -12.53
CA GLY A 85 -2.20 -11.86 -12.37
C GLY A 85 -1.39 -12.29 -11.13
N GLY A 86 -1.39 -11.49 -10.06
CA GLY A 86 -0.57 -11.76 -8.87
C GLY A 86 0.87 -11.28 -8.97
N GLN A 87 1.25 -10.54 -10.02
CA GLN A 87 2.62 -10.12 -10.26
C GLN A 87 2.77 -8.61 -10.33
N PHE A 88 3.82 -8.09 -9.70
CA PHE A 88 4.35 -6.76 -10.01
C PHE A 88 5.38 -6.88 -11.13
N VAL A 89 5.22 -6.07 -12.18
CA VAL A 89 6.21 -5.93 -13.26
C VAL A 89 6.47 -4.45 -13.49
N GLY A 90 7.72 -4.03 -13.32
CA GLY A 90 8.05 -2.62 -13.45
C GLY A 90 9.54 -2.31 -13.41
N ALA A 91 9.84 -1.01 -13.48
CA ALA A 91 11.18 -0.52 -13.23
C ALA A 91 11.55 -0.77 -11.76
N ASN A 92 12.73 -1.37 -11.53
CA ASN A 92 13.28 -1.64 -10.21
C ASN A 92 12.47 -2.62 -9.33
N ILE A 93 11.45 -3.29 -9.88
CA ILE A 93 10.65 -4.27 -9.14
C ILE A 93 10.09 -5.36 -10.06
N ARG A 94 10.22 -6.60 -9.62
CA ARG A 94 9.55 -7.75 -10.19
C ARG A 94 9.18 -8.70 -9.07
N LEU A 95 7.91 -8.79 -8.71
CA LEU A 95 7.45 -9.67 -7.63
C LEU A 95 6.32 -10.57 -8.13
N SER A 96 6.25 -11.77 -7.59
CA SER A 96 5.10 -12.67 -7.69
C SER A 96 4.55 -12.89 -6.30
N ILE A 97 3.23 -12.76 -6.18
CA ILE A 97 2.46 -12.96 -4.96
C ILE A 97 1.54 -14.14 -5.23
N SER A 98 1.65 -15.18 -4.43
CA SER A 98 0.74 -16.32 -4.47
C SER A 98 0.22 -16.62 -3.08
N ARG A 99 -0.97 -17.21 -3.04
CA ARG A 99 -1.53 -17.75 -1.80
C ARG A 99 -2.08 -19.14 -2.06
N ASP A 100 -1.64 -20.08 -1.24
CA ASP A 100 -2.30 -21.35 -1.06
C ASP A 100 -3.21 -21.30 0.18
N ALA A 101 -3.79 -22.43 0.58
CA ALA A 101 -4.72 -22.48 1.70
C ALA A 101 -4.14 -21.97 3.04
N ARG A 102 -2.80 -21.95 3.22
CA ARG A 102 -2.16 -21.68 4.51
C ARG A 102 -0.97 -20.72 4.44
N GLN A 103 -0.48 -20.41 3.26
CA GLN A 103 0.73 -19.65 3.04
C GLN A 103 0.52 -18.58 1.97
N THR A 104 0.94 -17.36 2.29
CA THR A 104 1.16 -16.29 1.32
C THR A 104 2.65 -16.21 1.03
N THR A 105 3.02 -16.30 -0.23
CA THR A 105 4.40 -16.29 -0.71
C THR A 105 4.61 -15.10 -1.62
N ILE A 106 5.66 -14.32 -1.33
CA ILE A 106 6.09 -13.17 -2.13
C ILE A 106 7.52 -13.44 -2.57
N VAL A 107 7.77 -13.55 -3.86
CA VAL A 107 9.08 -13.87 -4.42
C VAL A 107 9.43 -12.99 -5.60
N GLY A 108 10.71 -12.65 -5.75
CA GLY A 108 11.19 -11.93 -6.92
C GLY A 108 12.40 -11.06 -6.61
N SER A 109 12.44 -9.87 -7.19
CA SER A 109 13.50 -8.89 -6.96
C SER A 109 12.97 -7.47 -6.80
N VAL A 110 13.68 -6.69 -5.99
CA VAL A 110 13.50 -5.25 -5.82
C VAL A 110 14.89 -4.62 -5.87
N LEU A 111 15.11 -3.67 -6.77
CA LEU A 111 16.41 -2.99 -6.92
C LEU A 111 17.56 -3.99 -7.10
N ASP A 112 17.36 -4.99 -7.96
CA ASP A 112 18.27 -6.10 -8.24
C ASP A 112 18.60 -7.00 -7.03
N ARG A 113 17.89 -6.84 -5.91
CA ARG A 113 18.03 -7.71 -4.73
C ARG A 113 16.92 -8.74 -4.73
N ILE A 114 17.30 -10.01 -4.62
CA ILE A 114 16.36 -11.11 -4.46
C ILE A 114 15.61 -10.94 -3.14
N VAL A 115 14.29 -11.14 -3.18
CA VAL A 115 13.43 -11.17 -2.01
C VAL A 115 12.53 -12.40 -2.07
N ARG A 116 12.44 -13.12 -0.95
CA ARG A 116 11.49 -14.19 -0.70
C ARG A 116 10.93 -14.04 0.70
N VAL A 117 9.62 -13.89 0.77
CA VAL A 117 8.86 -13.80 2.02
C VAL A 117 7.80 -14.88 1.99
N GLU A 118 7.74 -15.67 3.05
CA GLU A 118 6.71 -16.68 3.26
C GLU A 118 5.99 -16.36 4.56
N VAL A 119 4.68 -16.25 4.51
CA VAL A 119 3.83 -15.89 5.65
C VAL A 119 2.83 -17.01 5.85
N THR A 120 2.91 -17.66 7.01
CA THR A 120 1.94 -18.66 7.47
C THR A 120 1.28 -18.19 8.76
N ALA A 121 0.28 -18.95 9.22
CA ALA A 121 -0.34 -18.67 10.53
C ALA A 121 0.65 -18.75 11.71
N THR A 122 1.71 -19.57 11.60
CA THR A 122 2.62 -19.88 12.72
C THR A 122 4.03 -19.33 12.53
N GLU A 123 4.43 -19.00 11.30
CA GLU A 123 5.79 -18.62 10.97
C GLU A 123 5.85 -17.62 9.82
N ILE A 124 6.77 -16.67 9.89
CA ILE A 124 7.14 -15.77 8.81
C ILE A 124 8.62 -15.94 8.51
N ARG A 125 8.94 -16.28 7.26
CA ARG A 125 10.31 -16.44 6.79
C ARG A 125 10.64 -15.34 5.81
N VAL A 126 11.71 -14.63 6.07
CA VAL A 126 12.20 -13.56 5.21
C VAL A 126 13.60 -13.93 4.74
N ARG A 127 13.81 -13.90 3.43
CA ARG A 127 15.11 -14.10 2.78
C ARG A 127 15.30 -12.97 1.80
N THR A 128 16.33 -12.17 2.01
CA THR A 128 16.80 -11.15 1.07
C THR A 128 18.28 -11.40 0.76
N GLY A 129 18.85 -10.63 -0.16
CA GLY A 129 20.30 -10.70 -0.43
C GLY A 129 21.19 -10.42 0.79
N THR A 130 20.66 -9.77 1.84
CA THR A 130 21.44 -9.36 3.02
C THR A 130 20.86 -9.86 4.35
N ARG A 131 19.67 -10.48 4.36
CA ARG A 131 18.98 -10.92 5.58
C ARG A 131 18.36 -12.30 5.40
N SER A 132 18.41 -13.09 6.46
CA SER A 132 17.72 -14.39 6.53
C SER A 132 17.15 -14.56 7.94
N GLU A 133 15.86 -14.28 8.09
CA GLU A 133 15.19 -14.25 9.38
C GLU A 133 13.96 -15.17 9.41
N ASN A 134 13.72 -15.78 10.56
CA ASN A 134 12.52 -16.56 10.83
C ASN A 134 11.86 -15.96 12.06
N PHE A 135 10.56 -15.72 11.96
CA PHE A 135 9.72 -15.22 13.02
C PHE A 135 8.66 -16.25 13.36
N VAL A 136 8.61 -16.69 14.61
CA VAL A 136 7.65 -17.67 15.11
C VAL A 136 6.52 -16.94 15.82
N LYS A 137 5.29 -17.39 15.60
CA LYS A 137 4.08 -16.83 16.18
C LYS A 137 4.17 -16.83 17.72
N LEU A 138 3.88 -15.68 18.33
CA LEU A 138 3.76 -15.52 19.77
C LEU A 138 2.28 -15.54 20.19
N ALA A 139 2.04 -15.58 21.50
CA ALA A 139 0.69 -15.62 22.07
C ALA A 139 -0.15 -14.37 21.72
N GLY A 140 0.48 -13.22 21.49
CA GLY A 140 -0.20 -11.98 21.16
C GLY A 140 -0.80 -11.94 19.74
N PRO A 141 -1.91 -11.21 19.54
CA PRO A 141 -2.54 -11.06 18.23
C PRO A 141 -1.56 -10.38 17.26
N GLY A 142 -1.34 -11.02 16.11
CA GLY A 142 -0.38 -10.54 15.11
C GLY A 142 1.10 -10.51 15.55
N GLU A 143 1.45 -10.92 16.77
CA GLU A 143 2.83 -10.90 17.26
C GLU A 143 3.63 -12.12 16.82
N TYR A 144 4.88 -11.88 16.45
CA TYR A 144 5.88 -12.89 16.10
C TYR A 144 7.25 -12.51 16.69
N GLY A 145 8.04 -13.51 17.06
CA GLY A 145 9.36 -13.36 17.67
C GLY A 145 10.45 -14.10 16.90
N GLY A 146 11.67 -13.58 16.92
CA GLY A 146 12.84 -14.13 16.27
C GLY A 146 14.10 -13.42 16.76
N SER A 147 15.04 -13.11 15.85
CA SER A 147 16.16 -12.21 16.14
C SER A 147 15.69 -10.79 16.54
N GLN A 148 14.50 -10.40 16.09
CA GLN A 148 13.80 -9.19 16.47
C GLN A 148 12.30 -9.47 16.65
N SER A 149 11.58 -8.54 17.26
CA SER A 149 10.12 -8.62 17.35
C SER A 149 9.46 -8.07 16.08
N MET A 150 8.33 -8.66 15.72
CA MET A 150 7.47 -8.21 14.64
C MET A 150 6.01 -8.27 15.05
N LYS A 151 5.21 -7.31 14.59
CA LYS A 151 3.77 -7.27 14.78
C LYS A 151 3.05 -7.00 13.46
N LEU A 152 2.08 -7.85 13.14
CA LEU A 152 1.10 -7.64 12.08
C LEU A 152 -0.15 -7.00 12.69
N GLU A 153 -0.66 -5.96 12.06
CA GLU A 153 -1.83 -5.20 12.53
C GLU A 153 -2.92 -5.16 11.46
N GLY A 154 -4.18 -5.08 11.91
CA GLY A 154 -5.34 -5.03 11.03
C GLY A 154 -5.35 -6.18 10.01
N GLU A 155 -5.59 -5.84 8.75
CA GLU A 155 -5.64 -6.78 7.63
C GLU A 155 -4.36 -7.61 7.46
N ALA A 156 -3.20 -7.09 7.88
CA ALA A 156 -1.93 -7.80 7.76
C ALA A 156 -1.93 -9.15 8.52
N GLN A 157 -2.71 -9.28 9.60
CA GLN A 157 -2.82 -10.51 10.37
C GLN A 157 -3.37 -11.68 9.56
N GLN A 158 -4.10 -11.41 8.47
CA GLN A 158 -4.66 -12.42 7.58
C GLN A 158 -3.72 -12.80 6.43
N ALA A 159 -2.52 -12.20 6.38
CA ALA A 159 -1.55 -12.35 5.31
C ALA A 159 -2.17 -12.24 3.90
N PRO A 160 -2.91 -11.15 3.60
CA PRO A 160 -3.68 -11.08 2.36
C PRO A 160 -2.74 -11.08 1.15
N PRO A 161 -3.07 -11.78 0.05
CA PRO A 161 -2.25 -11.80 -1.16
C PRO A 161 -2.47 -10.54 -1.99
N THR A 162 -2.34 -9.38 -1.37
CA THR A 162 -2.60 -8.08 -1.98
C THR A 162 -1.31 -7.36 -2.36
N PRO A 163 -1.35 -6.50 -3.39
CA PRO A 163 -0.23 -5.63 -3.77
C PRO A 163 0.34 -4.85 -2.58
N ALA A 164 -0.56 -4.22 -1.81
CA ALA A 164 -0.21 -3.37 -0.69
C ALA A 164 0.48 -4.13 0.45
N PHE A 165 -0.02 -5.32 0.79
CA PHE A 165 0.62 -6.17 1.81
C PHE A 165 2.03 -6.59 1.38
N ALA A 166 2.21 -7.00 0.12
CA ALA A 166 3.52 -7.40 -0.37
C ALA A 166 4.52 -6.25 -0.35
N LEU A 167 4.14 -5.08 -0.85
CA LEU A 167 4.99 -3.87 -0.81
C LEU A 167 5.31 -3.44 0.64
N ALA A 168 4.36 -3.60 1.57
CA ALA A 168 4.59 -3.32 2.98
C ALA A 168 5.61 -4.30 3.61
N MET A 169 5.57 -5.60 3.25
CA MET A 169 6.58 -6.58 3.65
C MET A 169 7.96 -6.22 3.08
N ILE A 170 8.03 -5.79 1.81
CA ILE A 170 9.30 -5.28 1.23
C ILE A 170 9.82 -4.09 2.04
N GLY A 171 8.98 -3.08 2.27
CA GLY A 171 9.38 -1.89 3.04
C GLY A 171 9.85 -2.17 4.47
N ALA A 172 9.37 -3.26 5.08
CA ALA A 172 9.80 -3.67 6.41
C ALA A 172 11.20 -4.31 6.42
N PHE A 173 11.64 -4.95 5.33
CA PHE A 173 12.77 -5.87 5.35
C PHE A 173 13.95 -5.55 4.42
N ILE A 174 13.80 -4.64 3.45
CA ILE A 174 14.91 -4.31 2.54
C ILE A 174 15.83 -3.18 3.03
#